data_AF-A0A8T5D778-F1
#
_entry.id   AF-A0A8T5D778-F1
#
_cell.length_a   1.000
_cell.length_b   1.000
_cell.length_c   1.000
_cell.angle_alpha   90.00
_cell.angle_beta   90.00
_cell.angle_gamma   90.00
#
_symmetry.space_group_name_H-M   'P 1'
#
loop_
_entity.id
_entity.type
_entity.pdbx_description
1 polymer ?
#
loop_
_entity_poly.entity_id
_entity_poly.type
_entity_poly.pdbx_seq_one_letter_code
_entity_poly.pdbx_strand_id
1 'polypeptide(L)'
;MINIPEDTPTDAVIQYKQQGYDDETIKQGLSQQGYGPQQVLDAFNQADMKGQAIAAPVQGMQPAPQQYEENTEAVVESLIEEKWQDLQTQLKAITEWKERIDSQVIKITQEMGLLKENFDKLHEGVLGKISDYDANLKDVGSSVKAMDEVFKKVIPTMTESVNKLSRLANK
;
A
#
# COMPACT_ATOMS: atom_id res chain seq x y z
N MET A 1 23.62 -33.92 1.59
CA MET A 1 24.15 -33.96 2.96
C MET A 1 25.35 -33.04 2.99
N ILE A 2 25.21 -31.84 3.55
CA ILE A 2 26.29 -30.84 3.60
C ILE A 2 26.90 -30.93 4.99
N ASN A 3 28.16 -31.32 5.00
CA ASN A 3 29.03 -31.53 6.14
C ASN A 3 29.29 -30.19 6.83
N ILE A 4 28.61 -29.94 7.96
CA ILE A 4 28.97 -28.84 8.87
C ILE A 4 30.14 -29.39 9.69
N PRO A 5 31.38 -28.91 9.52
CA PRO A 5 32.44 -29.31 10.42
C PRO A 5 32.02 -28.98 11.86
N GLU A 6 32.14 -29.95 12.76
CA GLU A 6 32.06 -29.78 14.22
C GLU A 6 33.23 -28.92 14.71
N ASP A 7 33.36 -27.69 14.23
CA ASP A 7 34.24 -26.72 14.86
C ASP A 7 33.52 -26.28 16.13
N THR A 8 33.85 -26.92 17.24
CA THR A 8 33.34 -26.50 18.54
C THR A 8 33.65 -25.00 18.72
N PRO A 9 32.82 -24.22 19.42
CA PRO A 9 33.06 -22.77 19.53
C PRO A 9 34.47 -22.47 20.08
N THR A 10 35.05 -23.41 20.81
CA THR A 10 36.44 -23.40 21.29
C THR A 10 37.48 -23.34 20.17
N ASP A 11 37.32 -24.12 19.09
CA ASP A 11 38.29 -24.18 17.99
C ASP A 11 38.27 -22.88 17.17
N ALA A 12 37.08 -22.32 16.97
CA ALA A 12 36.91 -21.00 16.36
C ALA A 12 37.59 -19.90 17.19
N VAL A 13 37.39 -19.88 18.52
CA VAL A 13 38.07 -18.91 19.41
C VAL A 13 39.59 -19.02 19.29
N ILE A 14 40.14 -20.25 19.32
CA ILE A 14 41.59 -20.48 19.18
C ILE A 14 42.10 -19.94 17.83
N GLN A 15 41.39 -20.22 16.74
CA GLN A 15 41.75 -19.77 15.40
C GLN A 15 41.78 -18.25 15.30
N TYR A 16 40.73 -17.57 15.78
CA TYR A 16 40.67 -16.12 15.73
C TYR A 16 41.72 -15.46 16.64
N LYS A 17 42.00 -16.03 17.82
CA LYS A 17 43.09 -15.58 18.69
C LYS A 17 44.46 -15.70 18.00
N GLN A 18 44.71 -16.79 17.28
CA GLN A 18 45.96 -16.96 16.51
C GLN A 18 46.09 -15.95 15.36
N GLN A 19 44.97 -15.48 14.82
CA GLN A 19 44.93 -14.43 13.80
C GLN A 19 45.04 -13.01 14.39
N GLY A 20 45.10 -12.88 15.72
CA GLY A 20 45.29 -11.60 16.42
C GLY A 20 44.03 -10.77 16.57
N TYR A 21 42.84 -11.35 16.40
CA TYR A 21 41.58 -10.67 16.68
C TYR A 21 41.40 -10.44 18.18
N ASP A 22 40.76 -9.33 18.52
CA ASP A 22 40.36 -9.00 19.88
C ASP A 22 39.18 -9.85 20.36
N ASP A 23 39.18 -10.15 21.66
CA ASP A 23 38.18 -11.04 22.28
C ASP A 23 36.74 -10.56 22.08
N GLU A 24 36.50 -9.25 21.99
CA GLU A 24 35.17 -8.67 21.73
C GLU A 24 34.70 -8.94 20.30
N THR A 25 35.56 -8.74 19.29
CA THR A 25 35.25 -9.07 17.89
C THR A 25 34.98 -10.56 17.72
N ILE A 26 35.70 -11.42 18.43
CA ILE A 26 35.51 -12.88 18.40
C ILE A 26 34.16 -13.28 19.01
N LYS A 27 33.80 -12.72 20.17
CA LYS A 27 32.48 -12.96 20.81
C LYS A 27 31.34 -12.54 19.89
N GLN A 28 31.48 -11.38 19.23
CA GLN A 28 30.47 -10.87 18.31
C GLN A 28 30.34 -11.74 17.05
N GLY A 29 31.46 -12.24 16.52
CA GLY A 29 31.47 -13.18 15.39
C GLY A 29 30.78 -14.51 15.71
N LEU A 30 31.06 -15.08 16.88
CA LEU A 30 30.44 -16.34 17.34
C LEU A 30 28.95 -16.19 17.65
N SER A 31 28.54 -15.04 18.21
CA SER A 31 27.13 -14.73 18.44
C SER A 31 26.36 -14.63 17.11
N GLN A 32 26.94 -14.01 16.08
CA GLN A 32 26.36 -13.96 14.73
C GLN A 32 26.28 -15.33 14.06
N GLN A 33 27.15 -16.27 14.43
CA GLN A 33 27.12 -17.66 13.99
C GLN A 33 26.06 -18.50 14.73
N GLY A 34 25.33 -17.90 15.69
CA GLY A 34 24.22 -18.53 16.40
C GLY A 34 24.63 -19.29 17.66
N TYR A 35 25.87 -19.14 18.14
CA TYR A 35 26.31 -19.75 19.38
C TYR A 35 25.75 -19.01 20.60
N GLY A 36 25.27 -19.77 21.58
CA GLY A 36 24.71 -19.20 22.80
C GLY A 36 25.78 -18.51 23.66
N PRO A 37 25.43 -17.47 24.44
CA PRO A 37 26.39 -16.73 25.26
C PRO A 37 27.22 -17.61 26.20
N GLN A 38 26.60 -18.65 26.76
CA GLN A 38 27.26 -19.61 27.65
C GLN A 38 28.25 -20.52 26.90
N GLN A 39 27.91 -20.92 25.67
CA GLN A 39 28.79 -21.73 24.82
C GLN A 39 30.03 -20.93 24.38
N VAL A 40 29.85 -19.63 24.08
CA VAL A 40 30.96 -18.72 23.75
C VAL A 40 31.87 -18.55 24.97
N LEU A 41 31.31 -18.31 26.15
CA LEU A 41 32.10 -18.15 27.38
C LEU A 41 32.90 -19.41 27.74
N ASP A 42 32.26 -20.58 27.69
CA ASP A 42 32.90 -21.86 27.93
C ASP A 42 34.03 -22.13 26.93
N ALA A 43 33.82 -21.75 25.68
CA ALA A 43 34.82 -21.86 24.63
C ALA A 43 36.02 -20.95 24.83
N PHE A 44 35.83 -19.72 25.31
CA PHE A 44 36.93 -18.82 25.66
C PHE A 44 37.76 -19.36 26.83
N ASN A 45 37.10 -19.80 27.89
CA ASN A 45 37.79 -20.40 29.03
C ASN A 45 38.58 -21.66 28.61
N GLN A 46 37.99 -22.52 27.78
CA GLN A 46 38.67 -23.70 27.26
C GLN A 46 39.82 -23.36 26.30
N ALA A 47 39.67 -22.33 25.46
CA ALA A 47 40.70 -21.88 24.54
C ALA A 47 41.91 -21.30 25.29
N ASP A 48 41.68 -20.52 26.35
CA ASP A 48 42.75 -20.00 27.20
C ASP A 48 43.46 -21.11 27.99
N MET A 49 42.70 -22.09 28.49
CA MET A 49 43.28 -23.28 29.13
C MET A 49 44.12 -24.12 28.16
N LYS A 50 43.67 -24.29 26.90
CA LYS A 50 44.42 -25.00 25.86
C LYS A 50 45.66 -24.21 25.39
N GLY A 51 45.57 -22.87 25.33
CA GLY A 51 46.68 -21.99 24.98
C GLY A 51 47.78 -21.89 26.04
N GLN A 52 47.47 -22.17 27.30
CA GLN A 52 48.41 -22.12 28.43
C GLN A 52 49.08 -23.46 28.78
N ALA A 53 48.79 -24.54 28.05
CA ALA A 53 49.32 -25.89 28.33
C ALA A 53 50.82 -26.11 28.01
N ILE A 54 51.63 -25.05 27.84
CA ILE A 54 53.09 -25.14 27.62
C ILE A 54 53.96 -24.46 28.70
N ALA A 55 53.42 -24.05 29.86
CA ALA A 55 54.27 -23.63 30.98
C ALA A 55 53.62 -23.71 32.38
N ALA A 56 53.80 -24.86 33.06
CA ALA A 56 53.98 -25.00 34.52
C ALA A 56 52.84 -24.52 35.49
N PRO A 57 52.89 -24.89 36.79
CA PRO A 57 51.71 -25.37 37.52
C PRO A 57 50.87 -24.31 38.26
N VAL A 58 49.63 -24.75 38.50
CA VAL A 58 48.49 -24.13 39.17
C VAL A 58 48.83 -23.55 40.55
N GLN A 59 48.53 -22.26 40.74
CA GLN A 59 48.39 -21.66 42.07
C GLN A 59 47.17 -20.73 42.11
N GLY A 60 46.10 -21.23 42.73
CA GLY A 60 45.02 -20.46 43.37
C GLY A 60 44.30 -19.42 42.52
N MET A 61 43.36 -19.84 41.68
CA MET A 61 42.28 -18.96 41.22
C MET A 61 41.03 -19.20 42.06
N GLN A 62 40.79 -18.26 42.97
CA GLN A 62 39.51 -18.11 43.64
C GLN A 62 38.57 -17.43 42.63
N PRO A 63 37.45 -18.06 42.22
CA PRO A 63 36.54 -17.42 41.28
C PRO A 63 35.90 -16.21 41.96
N ALA A 64 36.20 -15.02 41.44
CA ALA A 64 35.50 -13.80 41.81
C ALA A 64 34.03 -13.92 41.35
N PRO A 65 33.05 -13.62 42.23
CA PRO A 65 31.65 -13.64 41.84
C PRO A 65 31.37 -12.65 40.71
N GLN A 66 30.57 -13.14 39.78
CA GLN A 66 30.07 -12.51 38.57
C GLN A 66 29.50 -11.10 38.85
N GLN A 67 29.97 -10.10 38.11
CA GLN A 67 29.33 -8.78 37.98
C GLN A 67 28.82 -8.53 36.55
N TYR A 68 28.64 -9.60 35.77
CA TYR A 68 28.33 -9.49 34.34
C TYR A 68 26.85 -9.74 33.99
N GLU A 69 26.02 -10.22 34.92
CA GLU A 69 24.58 -10.43 34.67
C GLU A 69 23.79 -9.12 34.63
N GLU A 70 24.21 -8.09 35.38
CA GLU A 70 23.48 -6.82 35.49
C GLU A 70 23.49 -6.00 34.19
N ASN A 71 24.51 -6.17 33.34
CA ASN A 71 24.62 -5.41 32.08
C ASN A 71 23.80 -6.03 30.93
N THR A 72 23.58 -7.34 30.91
CA THR A 72 22.76 -7.97 29.85
C THR A 72 21.27 -7.86 30.14
N GLU A 73 20.84 -7.94 31.41
CA GLU A 73 19.45 -7.74 31.78
C GLU A 73 19.02 -6.28 31.58
N ALA A 74 19.84 -5.30 31.97
CA ALA A 74 19.54 -3.88 31.74
C ALA A 74 19.43 -3.51 30.25
N VAL A 75 20.25 -4.12 29.39
CA VAL A 75 20.18 -3.95 27.94
C VAL A 75 18.91 -4.59 27.39
N VAL A 76 18.54 -5.79 27.84
CA VAL A 76 17.31 -6.46 27.41
C VAL A 76 16.05 -5.71 27.88
N GLU A 77 16.02 -5.22 29.12
CA GLU A 77 14.90 -4.43 29.64
C GLU A 77 14.73 -3.09 28.91
N SER A 78 15.82 -2.38 28.63
CA SER A 78 15.75 -1.13 27.87
C SER A 78 15.32 -1.34 26.40
N LEU A 79 15.77 -2.44 25.76
CA LEU A 79 15.30 -2.83 24.42
C LEU A 79 13.81 -3.22 24.41
N ILE A 80 13.32 -3.90 25.44
CA ILE A 80 11.90 -4.27 25.55
C ILE A 80 11.03 -3.02 25.75
N GLU A 81 11.44 -2.08 26.61
CA GLU A 81 10.70 -0.84 26.85
C GLU A 81 10.65 0.03 25.59
N GLU A 82 11.79 0.16 24.87
CA GLU A 82 11.85 0.89 23.59
C GLU A 82 10.87 0.29 22.57
N LYS A 83 10.88 -1.04 22.41
CA LYS A 83 9.97 -1.73 21.48
C LYS A 83 8.52 -1.65 21.94
N TRP A 84 8.25 -1.67 23.24
CA TRP A 84 6.90 -1.51 23.78
C TRP A 84 6.35 -0.10 23.49
N GLN A 85 7.18 0.92 23.66
CA GLN A 85 6.82 2.31 23.37
C GLN A 85 6.58 2.54 21.87
N ASP A 86 7.41 1.95 21.00
CA ASP A 86 7.21 1.94 19.55
C ASP A 86 5.87 1.30 19.17
N LEU A 87 5.56 0.13 19.75
CA LEU A 87 4.29 -0.57 19.52
C LEU A 87 3.08 0.25 19.98
N GLN A 88 3.15 0.86 21.16
CA GLN A 88 2.09 1.75 21.64
C GLN A 88 1.86 2.93 20.70
N THR A 89 2.95 3.50 20.18
CA THR A 89 2.89 4.62 19.24
C THR A 89 2.25 4.20 17.92
N GLN A 90 2.60 3.02 17.39
CA GLN A 90 2.00 2.46 16.18
C GLN A 90 0.51 2.14 16.37
N LEU A 91 0.12 1.58 17.50
CA LEU A 91 -1.29 1.30 17.82
C LEU A 91 -2.13 2.59 17.86
N LYS A 92 -1.57 3.66 18.43
CA LYS A 92 -2.21 4.98 18.42
C LYS A 92 -2.38 5.49 16.99
N ALA A 93 -1.35 5.42 16.16
CA ALA A 93 -1.41 5.83 14.76
C ALA A 93 -2.44 5.02 13.95
N ILE A 94 -2.56 3.71 14.21
CA ILE A 94 -3.58 2.86 13.58
C ILE A 94 -4.98 3.27 14.02
N THR A 95 -5.17 3.64 15.28
CA THR A 95 -6.47 4.10 15.81
C THR A 95 -6.88 5.41 15.15
N GLU A 96 -5.97 6.38 15.07
CA GLU A 96 -6.20 7.66 14.37
C GLU A 96 -6.48 7.44 12.87
N TRP A 97 -5.73 6.53 12.24
CA TRP A 97 -5.98 6.16 10.85
C TRP A 97 -7.36 5.52 10.66
N LYS A 98 -7.78 4.63 11.57
CA LYS A 98 -9.12 4.02 11.56
C LYS A 98 -10.21 5.09 11.65
N GLU A 99 -10.11 6.01 12.60
CA GLU A 99 -11.09 7.10 12.75
C GLU A 99 -11.18 7.99 11.50
N ARG A 100 -10.03 8.26 10.87
CA ARG A 100 -9.96 9.02 9.61
C ARG A 100 -10.61 8.26 8.45
N ILE A 101 -10.47 6.94 8.38
CA ILE A 101 -11.10 6.11 7.35
C ILE A 101 -12.60 6.02 7.58
N ASP A 102 -13.06 5.78 8.82
CA ASP A 102 -14.48 5.75 9.16
C ASP A 102 -15.17 7.06 8.74
N SER A 103 -14.53 8.20 9.02
CA SER A 103 -15.03 9.52 8.61
C SER A 103 -15.08 9.69 7.09
N GLN A 104 -14.06 9.24 6.37
CA GLN A 104 -14.04 9.30 4.90
C GLN A 104 -15.10 8.39 4.26
N VAL A 105 -15.31 7.19 4.80
CA VAL A 105 -16.34 6.26 4.32
C VAL A 105 -17.73 6.86 4.48
N ILE A 106 -18.01 7.49 5.63
CA ILE A 106 -19.27 8.21 5.86
C ILE A 106 -19.45 9.32 4.83
N LYS A 107 -18.41 10.14 4.59
CA LYS A 107 -18.47 11.23 3.62
C LYS A 107 -18.70 10.73 2.18
N ILE A 108 -17.98 9.69 1.76
CA ILE A 108 -18.16 9.08 0.42
C ILE A 108 -19.58 8.54 0.27
N THR A 109 -20.12 7.90 1.30
CA THR A 109 -21.50 7.37 1.27
C THR A 109 -22.52 8.50 1.10
N GLN A 110 -22.31 9.63 1.79
CA GLN A 110 -23.16 10.83 1.65
C GLN A 110 -23.06 11.44 0.25
N GLU A 111 -21.84 11.64 -0.26
CA GLU A 111 -21.60 12.19 -1.61
C GLU A 111 -22.18 11.28 -2.70
N MET A 112 -22.09 9.97 -2.53
CA MET A 112 -22.67 8.98 -3.44
C MET A 112 -24.21 9.02 -3.40
N GLY A 113 -24.81 9.26 -2.23
CA GLY A 113 -26.25 9.51 -2.10
C GLY A 113 -26.69 10.76 -2.86
N LEU A 114 -25.97 11.87 -2.70
CA LEU A 114 -26.23 13.12 -3.44
C LEU A 114 -26.01 12.96 -4.95
N LEU A 115 -24.96 12.24 -5.36
CA LEU A 115 -24.70 11.93 -6.77
C LEU A 115 -25.86 11.14 -7.37
N LYS A 116 -26.38 10.15 -6.64
CA LYS A 116 -27.55 9.39 -7.06
C LYS A 116 -28.78 10.29 -7.21
N GLU A 117 -29.06 11.17 -6.25
CA GLU A 117 -30.17 12.11 -6.35
C GLU A 117 -30.05 13.04 -7.58
N ASN A 118 -28.84 13.57 -7.82
CA ASN A 118 -28.58 14.43 -8.97
C ASN A 118 -28.71 13.65 -10.30
N PHE A 119 -28.28 12.40 -10.32
CA PHE A 119 -28.45 11.51 -11.48
C PHE A 119 -29.93 11.22 -11.75
N ASP A 120 -30.72 10.93 -10.71
CA ASP A 120 -32.15 10.65 -10.84
C ASP A 120 -32.89 11.89 -11.39
N LYS A 121 -32.57 13.10 -10.88
CA LYS A 121 -33.09 14.38 -11.41
C LYS A 121 -32.68 14.65 -12.85
N LEU A 122 -31.42 14.39 -13.19
CA LEU A 122 -30.93 14.56 -14.56
C LEU A 122 -31.63 13.59 -15.51
N HIS A 123 -31.79 12.33 -15.10
CA HIS A 123 -32.47 11.31 -15.89
C HIS A 123 -33.93 11.68 -16.16
N GLU A 124 -34.66 12.14 -15.13
CA GLU A 124 -36.03 12.64 -15.27
C GLU A 124 -36.10 13.84 -16.22
N GLY A 125 -35.21 14.83 -16.05
CA GLY A 125 -35.15 16.01 -16.91
C GLY A 125 -34.82 15.68 -18.37
N VAL A 126 -33.91 14.74 -18.60
CA VAL A 126 -33.55 14.27 -19.95
C VAL A 126 -34.70 13.50 -20.59
N LEU A 127 -35.38 12.61 -19.87
CA LEU A 127 -36.56 11.92 -20.38
C LEU A 127 -37.68 12.91 -20.73
N GLY A 128 -37.91 13.91 -19.88
CA GLY A 128 -38.86 14.99 -20.16
C GLY A 128 -38.52 15.74 -21.45
N LYS A 129 -37.25 16.16 -21.60
CA LYS A 129 -36.79 16.80 -22.85
C LYS A 129 -36.97 15.90 -24.06
N ILE A 130 -36.59 14.64 -23.99
CA ILE A 130 -36.77 13.70 -25.11
C ILE A 130 -38.25 13.58 -25.49
N SER A 131 -39.16 13.52 -24.50
CA SER A 131 -40.60 13.49 -24.75
C SER A 131 -41.10 14.78 -25.42
N ASP A 132 -40.64 15.95 -24.97
CA ASP A 132 -40.96 17.23 -25.61
C ASP A 132 -40.44 17.28 -27.06
N TYR A 133 -39.24 16.75 -27.30
CA TYR A 133 -38.66 16.66 -28.64
C TYR A 133 -39.48 15.73 -29.55
N ASP A 134 -39.92 14.57 -29.07
CA ASP A 134 -40.78 13.64 -29.84
C ASP A 134 -42.11 14.30 -30.21
N ALA A 135 -42.75 14.98 -29.25
CA ALA A 135 -43.98 15.73 -29.49
C ALA A 135 -43.78 16.84 -30.54
N ASN A 136 -42.72 17.64 -30.39
CA ASN A 136 -42.38 18.70 -31.36
C ASN A 136 -42.07 18.13 -32.74
N LEU A 137 -41.36 17.00 -32.85
CA LEU A 137 -41.10 16.36 -34.14
C LEU A 137 -42.38 15.87 -34.81
N LYS A 138 -43.35 15.37 -34.04
CA LYS A 138 -44.67 14.97 -34.56
C LYS A 138 -45.44 16.18 -35.08
N ASP A 139 -45.44 17.29 -34.35
CA ASP A 139 -46.07 18.55 -34.77
C ASP A 139 -45.42 19.13 -36.02
N VAL A 140 -44.09 19.15 -36.07
CA VAL A 140 -43.34 19.54 -37.27
C VAL A 140 -43.69 18.62 -38.44
N GLY A 141 -43.78 17.31 -38.23
CA GLY A 141 -44.19 16.35 -39.25
C GLY A 141 -45.60 16.64 -39.80
N SER A 142 -46.54 17.01 -38.94
CA SER A 142 -47.88 17.45 -39.34
C SER A 142 -47.85 18.73 -40.17
N SER A 143 -47.02 19.70 -39.77
CA SER A 143 -46.86 20.98 -40.45
C SER A 143 -46.21 20.81 -41.83
N VAL A 144 -45.17 19.98 -41.91
CA VAL A 144 -44.52 19.61 -43.17
C VAL A 144 -45.50 18.92 -44.11
N LYS A 145 -46.38 18.04 -43.60
CA LYS A 145 -47.43 17.41 -44.40
C LYS A 145 -48.48 18.41 -44.90
N ALA A 146 -48.87 19.37 -44.07
CA ALA A 146 -49.76 20.45 -44.50
C ALA A 146 -49.10 21.32 -45.58
N MET A 147 -47.81 21.62 -45.44
CA MET A 147 -47.04 22.32 -46.47
C MET A 147 -46.98 21.52 -47.77
N ASP A 148 -46.76 20.20 -47.72
CA ASP A 148 -46.81 19.32 -48.91
C ASP A 148 -48.15 19.43 -49.64
N GLU A 149 -49.27 19.40 -48.91
CA GLU A 149 -50.60 19.59 -49.50
C GLU A 149 -50.82 20.99 -50.10
N VAL A 150 -50.25 22.04 -49.48
CA VAL A 150 -50.25 23.39 -50.06
C VAL A 150 -49.42 23.42 -51.34
N PHE A 151 -48.22 22.84 -51.36
CA PHE A 151 -47.38 22.77 -52.55
C PHE A 151 -48.08 22.04 -53.70
N LYS A 152 -48.73 20.90 -53.42
CA LYS A 152 -49.54 20.17 -54.41
C LYS A 152 -50.64 21.02 -55.04
N LYS A 153 -51.21 21.99 -54.31
CA LYS A 153 -52.24 22.92 -54.83
C LYS A 153 -51.65 24.13 -55.55
N VAL A 154 -50.54 24.66 -55.04
CA VAL A 154 -49.90 25.88 -55.57
C VAL A 154 -49.18 25.60 -56.89
N ILE A 155 -48.45 24.49 -57.01
CA ILE A 155 -47.69 24.17 -58.24
C ILE A 155 -48.60 24.19 -59.48
N PRO A 156 -49.73 23.45 -59.52
CA PRO A 156 -50.65 23.49 -60.66
C PRO A 156 -51.23 24.88 -60.90
N THR A 157 -51.63 25.59 -59.84
CA THR A 157 -52.22 26.93 -59.94
C THR A 157 -51.22 27.94 -60.53
N MET A 158 -49.95 27.87 -60.13
CA MET A 158 -48.88 28.68 -60.72
C MET A 158 -48.63 28.30 -62.18
N THR A 159 -48.54 27.01 -62.51
CA THR A 159 -48.40 26.56 -63.91
C THR A 159 -49.56 27.05 -64.77
N GLU A 160 -50.79 26.96 -64.28
CA GLU A 160 -51.98 27.43 -65.00
C GLU A 160 -51.97 28.96 -65.17
N SER A 161 -51.58 29.70 -64.14
CA SER A 161 -51.46 31.17 -64.18
C SER A 161 -50.40 31.64 -65.17
N VAL A 162 -49.22 31.00 -65.17
CA VAL A 162 -48.14 31.28 -66.13
C VAL A 162 -48.59 30.96 -67.55
N ASN A 163 -49.26 29.82 -67.77
CA ASN A 163 -49.82 29.47 -69.08
C ASN A 163 -50.86 30.49 -69.57
N LYS A 164 -51.74 30.99 -68.69
CA LYS A 164 -52.71 32.05 -69.01
C LYS A 164 -52.03 33.37 -69.37
N LEU A 165 -51.02 33.79 -68.61
CA LEU A 165 -50.24 35.00 -68.89
C LEU A 165 -49.49 34.90 -70.22
N SER A 166 -48.85 33.76 -70.51
CA SER A 166 -48.18 33.52 -71.79
C SER A 166 -49.14 33.63 -72.98
N ARG A 167 -50.37 33.12 -72.84
CA ARG A 167 -51.42 33.25 -73.86
C ARG A 167 -51.90 34.69 -74.05
N LEU A 168 -51.99 35.48 -72.98
CA LEU A 168 -52.36 36.90 -73.04
C LEU A 168 -51.25 37.76 -73.64
N ALA A 169 -49.99 37.44 -73.38
CA ALA A 169 -48.83 38.17 -73.90
C ALA A 169 -48.54 37.89 -75.39
N ASN A 170 -48.94 36.72 -75.90
CA ASN A 170 -48.79 36.32 -77.31
C ASN A 170 -49.98 36.72 -78.20
N LYS A 171 -50.86 37.60 -77.72
CA LYS A 171 -52.04 38.10 -78.43
C LYS A 171 -51.89 39.59 -78.69
#